data_AF-A0A1L5F8X2-F1
#
_entry.id   AF-A0A1L5F8X2-F1
#
_cell.length_a   1.000
_cell.length_b   1.000
_cell.length_c   1.000
_cell.angle_alpha   90.00
_cell.angle_beta   90.00
_cell.angle_gamma   90.00
#
_symmetry.space_group_name_H-M   'P 1'
#
loop_
_entity.id
_entity.type
_entity.pdbx_description
1 polymer ?
#
loop_
_entity_poly.entity_id
_entity_poly.type
_entity_poly.pdbx_seq_one_letter_code
_entity_poly.pdbx_strand_id
1 'polypeptide(L)'
;MDFISSEEFLKQSEKVQKVLKDWWKPEYGDLYIFDYQGFNEINLAIKVTDQPSKNCYILPLGNDYAWEDKELCMPLFTEGQLRKFIEEKTDTKVQIYYDGDYGYTLDIGYKDSFKEEHWGMYEKLGNDLLQAYWKVAVIIAKEG
;
A
#
# COMPACT_ATOMS: atom_id res chain seq x y z
N MET A 1 11.52 0.91 9.19
CA MET A 1 10.64 1.12 8.03
C MET A 1 9.25 0.97 8.54
N ASP A 2 8.47 2.04 8.46
CA ASP A 2 7.11 2.06 9.02
C ASP A 2 6.12 1.60 7.95
N PHE A 3 5.07 0.92 8.40
CA PHE A 3 4.03 0.35 7.54
C PHE A 3 2.69 0.34 8.27
N ILE A 4 1.60 0.30 7.50
CA ILE A 4 0.25 0.12 8.05
C ILE A 4 0.14 -1.29 8.59
N SER A 5 -0.27 -1.41 9.86
CA SER A 5 -0.46 -2.70 10.50
C SER A 5 -1.63 -3.46 9.87
N SER A 6 -1.61 -4.78 9.95
CA SER A 6 -2.76 -5.63 9.57
C SER A 6 -4.04 -5.25 10.30
N GLU A 7 -3.94 -4.92 11.58
CA GLU A 7 -5.09 -4.47 12.38
C GLU A 7 -5.72 -3.20 11.79
N GLU A 8 -4.91 -2.22 11.38
CA GLU A 8 -5.39 -0.98 10.79
C GLU A 8 -5.98 -1.18 9.38
N PHE A 9 -5.38 -2.10 8.60
CA PHE A 9 -5.92 -2.55 7.32
C PHE A 9 -7.28 -3.23 7.48
N LEU A 10 -7.42 -4.15 8.45
CA LEU A 10 -8.64 -4.91 8.70
C LEU A 10 -9.80 -4.07 9.23
N LYS A 11 -9.54 -2.89 9.82
CA LYS A 11 -10.60 -1.94 10.21
C LYS A 11 -11.36 -1.36 9.02
N GLN A 12 -10.80 -1.42 7.80
CA GLN A 12 -11.46 -0.89 6.61
C GLN A 12 -12.58 -1.81 6.15
N SER A 13 -13.57 -1.27 5.42
CA SER A 13 -14.64 -2.08 4.84
C SER A 13 -14.10 -3.12 3.86
N GLU A 14 -14.79 -4.25 3.70
CA GLU A 14 -14.45 -5.32 2.74
C GLU A 14 -14.19 -4.78 1.32
N LYS A 15 -14.98 -3.79 0.88
CA LYS A 15 -14.80 -3.13 -0.42
C LYS A 15 -13.41 -2.50 -0.55
N VAL A 16 -13.02 -1.68 0.42
CA VAL A 16 -11.70 -1.01 0.46
C VAL A 16 -10.57 -2.04 0.54
N GLN A 17 -10.71 -3.04 1.41
CA GLN A 17 -9.71 -4.10 1.53
C GLN A 17 -9.53 -4.83 0.20
N LYS A 18 -10.62 -5.12 -0.50
CA LYS A 18 -10.60 -5.76 -1.82
C LYS A 18 -9.91 -4.87 -2.86
N VAL A 19 -10.26 -3.58 -2.96
CA VAL A 19 -9.63 -2.66 -3.94
C VAL A 19 -8.12 -2.57 -3.72
N LEU A 20 -7.68 -2.46 -2.46
CA LEU A 20 -6.26 -2.39 -2.11
C LEU A 20 -5.55 -3.72 -2.37
N LYS A 21 -6.16 -4.86 -2.00
CA LYS A 21 -5.61 -6.19 -2.32
C LYS A 21 -5.53 -6.39 -3.82
N ASP A 22 -6.59 -6.12 -4.57
CA ASP A 22 -6.63 -6.31 -6.03
C ASP A 22 -5.54 -5.49 -6.73
N TRP A 23 -5.35 -4.23 -6.32
CA TRP A 23 -4.25 -3.39 -6.80
C TRP A 23 -2.88 -3.91 -6.39
N TRP A 24 -2.71 -4.34 -5.14
CA TRP A 24 -1.42 -4.75 -4.61
C TRP A 24 -0.92 -5.99 -5.34
N LYS A 25 0.15 -5.82 -6.10
CA LYS A 25 0.85 -6.87 -6.83
C LYS A 25 2.19 -7.05 -6.13
N PRO A 26 2.34 -8.04 -5.23
CA PRO A 26 3.54 -8.15 -4.40
C PRO A 26 4.81 -8.12 -5.24
N GLU A 27 5.70 -7.18 -4.95
CA GLU A 27 7.02 -7.06 -5.58
C GLU A 27 8.11 -7.55 -4.62
N TYR A 28 9.30 -7.88 -5.14
CA TYR A 28 10.43 -8.23 -4.28
C TYR A 28 10.76 -7.09 -3.32
N GLY A 29 10.89 -7.40 -2.04
CA GLY A 29 11.11 -6.43 -0.96
C GLY A 29 9.83 -5.95 -0.28
N ASP A 30 8.64 -6.36 -0.74
CA ASP A 30 7.37 -6.00 -0.10
C ASP A 30 7.17 -6.73 1.24
N LEU A 31 6.58 -6.03 2.21
CA LEU A 31 6.18 -6.59 3.50
C LEU A 31 4.72 -7.07 3.47
N TYR A 32 4.47 -8.22 4.10
CA TYR A 32 3.14 -8.78 4.22
C TYR A 32 3.02 -9.71 5.43
N ILE A 33 1.79 -10.02 5.82
CA ILE A 33 1.50 -11.15 6.71
C ILE A 33 0.97 -12.30 5.87
N PHE A 34 1.51 -13.50 6.11
CA PHE A 34 1.04 -14.74 5.50
C PHE A 34 0.27 -15.54 6.54
N ASP A 35 -1.02 -15.76 6.30
CA ASP A 35 -1.89 -16.45 7.24
C ASP A 35 -2.37 -17.81 6.71
N TYR A 36 -1.42 -18.73 6.51
CA TYR A 36 -1.74 -20.12 6.13
C TYR A 36 -2.05 -21.01 7.34
N GLN A 37 -1.59 -20.63 8.54
CA GLN A 37 -1.66 -21.46 9.75
C GLN A 37 -1.92 -20.67 11.05
N GLY A 38 -2.36 -19.40 10.98
CA GLY A 38 -2.66 -18.60 12.17
C GLY A 38 -1.44 -18.02 12.89
N PHE A 39 -0.26 -18.06 12.27
CA PHE A 39 0.98 -17.59 12.91
C PHE A 39 1.18 -16.07 12.84
N ASN A 40 0.41 -15.34 12.01
CA ASN A 40 0.49 -13.87 11.86
C ASN A 40 1.93 -13.33 11.79
N GLU A 41 2.84 -14.09 11.17
CA GLU A 41 4.23 -13.69 11.05
C GLU A 41 4.38 -12.61 9.98
N ILE A 42 5.20 -11.60 10.28
CA ILE A 42 5.59 -10.61 9.29
C ILE A 42 6.62 -11.26 8.36
N ASN A 43 6.29 -11.27 7.08
CA ASN A 43 7.06 -11.88 6.01
C ASN A 43 7.55 -10.79 5.03
N LEU A 44 8.64 -11.11 4.34
CA LEU A 44 9.24 -10.28 3.29
C LEU A 44 9.21 -11.05 1.97
N ALA A 45 8.73 -10.41 0.91
CA ALA A 45 8.71 -11.00 -0.42
C ALA A 45 10.15 -11.07 -0.94
N ILE A 46 10.73 -12.26 -1.01
CA ILE A 46 12.09 -12.45 -1.53
C ILE A 46 12.11 -13.43 -2.69
N LYS A 47 13.09 -13.25 -3.59
CA LYS A 47 13.34 -14.23 -4.65
C LYS A 47 14.05 -15.43 -4.05
N VAL A 48 13.49 -16.61 -4.22
CA VAL A 48 14.24 -17.84 -3.99
C VAL A 48 14.86 -18.33 -5.25
N THR A 49 16.19 -18.30 -5.22
CA THR A 49 17.04 -19.12 -6.05
C THR A 49 17.30 -20.44 -5.33
N ASP A 50 17.62 -21.49 -6.07
CA ASP A 50 17.63 -22.92 -5.69
C ASP A 50 18.56 -23.33 -4.50
N GLN A 51 19.02 -22.41 -3.67
CA GLN A 51 19.84 -22.70 -2.49
C GLN A 51 19.04 -22.47 -1.20
N PRO A 52 18.68 -23.56 -0.49
CA PRO A 52 17.90 -23.50 0.74
C PRO A 52 18.83 -23.29 1.94
N SER A 53 18.89 -22.07 2.47
CA SER A 53 19.43 -21.86 3.81
C SER A 53 18.58 -20.91 4.63
N LYS A 54 17.80 -21.52 5.54
CA LYS A 54 17.26 -21.01 6.81
C LYS A 54 16.31 -19.80 6.76
N ASN A 55 15.03 -20.11 7.01
CA ASN A 55 13.94 -19.22 7.41
C ASN A 55 13.67 -18.04 6.48
N CYS A 56 13.22 -18.35 5.28
CA CYS A 56 12.44 -17.42 4.49
C CYS A 56 11.14 -18.14 4.14
N TYR A 57 9.99 -17.59 4.52
CA TYR A 57 8.78 -17.89 3.78
C TYR A 57 8.77 -16.96 2.58
N ILE A 58 8.52 -17.59 1.46
CA ILE A 58 8.87 -17.12 0.14
C ILE A 58 7.55 -17.15 -0.58
N LEU A 59 7.01 -16.00 -0.98
CA LEU A 59 6.18 -16.04 -2.18
C LEU A 59 7.14 -16.47 -3.28
N PRO A 60 6.94 -17.63 -3.94
CA PRO A 60 7.78 -18.03 -5.06
C PRO A 60 7.46 -17.10 -6.24
N LEU A 61 7.94 -15.86 -6.17
CA LEU A 61 8.00 -14.92 -7.28
C LEU A 61 9.06 -15.49 -8.23
N GLY A 62 8.63 -16.47 -9.01
CA GLY A 62 9.44 -17.29 -9.89
C GLY A 62 8.58 -18.18 -10.78
N ASN A 63 7.37 -18.56 -10.34
CA ASN A 63 6.38 -19.24 -11.17
C ASN A 63 5.03 -18.52 -11.08
N ASP A 64 4.24 -18.59 -12.15
CA ASP A 64 2.93 -17.96 -12.32
C ASP A 64 1.86 -18.34 -11.25
N TYR A 65 2.18 -19.24 -10.31
CA TYR A 65 1.31 -19.71 -9.24
C TYR A 65 1.30 -18.83 -7.97
N ALA A 66 2.25 -17.91 -7.78
CA ALA A 66 2.30 -17.04 -6.58
C ALA A 66 1.09 -16.08 -6.48
N TRP A 67 0.34 -15.91 -7.58
CA TRP A 67 -0.89 -15.14 -7.62
C TRP A 67 -2.08 -15.87 -6.98
N GLU A 68 -2.04 -17.20 -6.89
CA GLU A 68 -3.12 -18.03 -6.33
C GLU A 68 -3.17 -17.92 -4.79
N ASP A 69 -2.03 -17.72 -4.13
CA ASP A 69 -1.93 -17.58 -2.66
C ASP A 69 -2.04 -16.11 -2.17
N LYS A 70 -2.25 -15.15 -3.08
CA LYS A 70 -2.38 -13.73 -2.74
C LYS A 70 -3.55 -13.47 -1.80
N GLU A 71 -4.61 -14.27 -1.87
CA GLU A 71 -5.76 -14.16 -0.98
C GLU A 71 -5.39 -14.38 0.49
N LEU A 72 -4.40 -15.26 0.74
CA LEU A 72 -3.84 -15.59 2.05
C LEU A 72 -2.82 -14.56 2.55
N CYS A 73 -2.47 -13.60 1.71
CA CYS A 73 -1.54 -12.54 2.04
C CYS A 73 -2.28 -11.26 2.45
N MET A 74 -1.73 -10.57 3.45
CA MET A 74 -2.18 -9.25 3.86
C MET A 74 -1.05 -8.24 3.68
N PRO A 75 -1.21 -7.23 2.82
CA PRO A 75 -0.17 -6.23 2.60
C PRO A 75 0.10 -5.43 3.87
N LEU A 76 1.38 -5.16 4.12
CA LEU A 76 1.83 -4.16 5.08
C LEU A 76 2.33 -2.95 4.30
N PHE A 77 1.40 -2.05 3.96
CA PHE A 77 1.70 -0.94 3.07
C PHE A 77 2.65 0.08 3.70
N THR A 78 3.75 0.35 2.99
CA THR A 78 4.69 1.43 3.26
C THR A 78 4.24 2.74 2.60
N GLU A 79 4.83 3.87 2.99
CA GLU A 79 4.57 5.17 2.36
C GLU A 79 4.74 5.13 0.83
N GLY A 80 5.80 4.48 0.35
CA GLY A 80 6.10 4.37 -1.07
C GLY A 80 5.01 3.62 -1.85
N GLN A 81 4.49 2.52 -1.28
CA GLN A 81 3.41 1.74 -1.89
C GLN A 81 2.08 2.51 -1.86
N LEU A 82 1.75 3.18 -0.75
CA LEU A 82 0.53 3.99 -0.66
C LEU A 82 0.55 5.15 -1.66
N ARG A 83 1.67 5.86 -1.77
CA ARG A 83 1.82 6.90 -2.80
C ARG A 83 1.65 6.32 -4.20
N LYS A 84 2.29 5.19 -4.51
CA LYS A 84 2.17 4.53 -5.83
C LYS A 84 0.71 4.15 -6.13
N PHE A 85 -0.01 3.60 -5.15
CA PHE A 85 -1.44 3.31 -5.27
C PHE A 85 -2.25 4.54 -5.64
N ILE A 86 -2.05 5.64 -4.90
CA ILE A 86 -2.75 6.90 -5.11
C ILE A 86 -2.49 7.41 -6.54
N GLU A 87 -1.22 7.53 -6.93
CA GLU A 87 -0.84 8.04 -8.24
C GLU A 87 -1.37 7.19 -9.40
N GLU A 88 -1.32 5.85 -9.28
CA GLU A 88 -1.83 4.96 -10.32
C GLU A 88 -3.36 4.97 -10.41
N LYS A 89 -4.07 5.12 -9.27
CA LYS A 89 -5.53 5.16 -9.25
C LYS A 89 -6.11 6.47 -9.74
N THR A 90 -5.44 7.58 -9.45
CA THR A 90 -5.89 8.91 -9.88
C THR A 90 -5.27 9.33 -11.21
N ASP A 91 -4.30 8.57 -11.73
CA ASP A 91 -3.51 8.91 -12.91
C ASP A 91 -2.81 10.28 -12.81
N THR A 92 -2.42 10.68 -11.59
CA THR A 92 -1.77 11.98 -11.30
C THR A 92 -0.60 11.82 -10.33
N LYS A 93 0.09 12.91 -9.98
CA LYS A 93 1.13 12.92 -8.95
C LYS A 93 0.63 13.48 -7.63
N VAL A 94 1.19 12.95 -6.55
CA VAL A 94 0.96 13.45 -5.19
C VAL A 94 2.02 14.50 -4.85
N GLN A 95 1.56 15.69 -4.48
CA GLN A 95 2.37 16.71 -3.83
C GLN A 95 2.04 16.74 -2.33
N ILE A 96 3.07 16.93 -1.52
CA ILE A 96 2.97 16.87 -0.06
C ILE A 96 3.38 18.22 0.50
N TYR A 97 2.55 18.74 1.40
CA TYR A 97 2.85 19.93 2.19
C TYR A 97 2.77 19.58 3.66
N TYR A 98 3.64 20.17 4.47
CA TYR A 98 3.59 20.07 5.92
C TYR A 98 3.52 21.47 6.53
N ASP A 99 2.50 21.67 7.35
CA ASP A 99 2.34 22.87 8.16
C ASP A 99 2.41 22.46 9.63
N GLY A 100 3.15 23.20 10.46
CA GLY A 100 3.34 22.84 11.88
C GLY A 100 2.06 22.92 12.71
N ASP A 101 1.12 23.78 12.33
CA ASP A 101 -0.15 24.00 13.03
C ASP A 101 -1.27 23.11 12.48
N TYR A 102 -1.22 22.76 11.19
CA TYR A 102 -2.28 22.02 10.50
C TYR A 102 -1.93 20.59 10.06
N GLY A 103 -0.65 20.20 10.14
CA GLY A 103 -0.14 18.89 9.75
C GLY A 103 0.03 18.72 8.24
N TYR A 104 -0.02 17.46 7.78
CA TYR A 104 0.14 17.10 6.39
C TYR A 104 -1.09 17.44 5.54
N THR A 105 -0.80 17.89 4.32
CA THR A 105 -1.75 18.07 3.23
C THR A 105 -1.23 17.36 1.99
N LEU A 106 -2.10 16.60 1.33
CA LEU A 106 -1.81 15.91 0.07
C LEU A 106 -2.62 16.56 -1.05
N ASP A 107 -1.94 17.13 -2.04
CA ASP A 107 -2.54 17.66 -3.27
C ASP A 107 -2.33 16.64 -4.40
N ILE A 108 -3.43 16.26 -5.05
CA ILE A 108 -3.48 15.23 -6.09
C ILE A 108 -4.05 15.88 -7.34
N GLY A 109 -3.18 16.33 -8.25
CA GLY A 109 -3.68 17.09 -9.40
C GLY A 109 -2.72 17.44 -10.52
N TYR A 110 -1.53 16.83 -10.56
CA TYR A 110 -0.53 17.17 -11.57
C TYR A 110 0.05 15.92 -12.20
N LYS A 111 -0.44 15.51 -13.38
CA LYS A 111 0.24 14.48 -14.17
C LYS A 111 1.39 15.08 -14.99
N ASP A 112 1.13 16.24 -15.59
CA ASP A 112 2.05 17.09 -16.33
C ASP A 112 1.59 18.56 -16.17
N SER A 113 2.50 19.52 -16.26
CA SER A 113 2.28 20.97 -16.06
C SER A 113 1.25 21.64 -16.99
N PHE A 114 0.53 20.86 -17.80
CA PHE A 114 -0.41 21.32 -18.83
C PHE A 114 -1.79 20.64 -18.77
N LYS A 115 -2.04 19.71 -17.82
CA LYS A 115 -3.35 19.08 -17.66
C LYS A 115 -3.97 19.44 -16.31
N GLU A 116 -5.16 20.03 -16.36
CA GLU A 116 -6.00 20.40 -15.20
C GLU A 116 -6.79 19.18 -14.65
N GLU A 117 -6.19 18.00 -14.59
CA GLU A 117 -6.82 16.85 -13.93
C GLU A 117 -6.52 16.92 -12.43
N HIS A 118 -7.30 17.74 -11.72
CA HIS A 118 -7.21 17.89 -10.28
C HIS A 118 -8.21 16.97 -9.57
N TRP A 119 -7.69 15.96 -8.87
CA TRP A 119 -8.48 14.99 -8.11
C TRP A 119 -8.93 15.56 -6.77
N GLY A 120 -8.05 16.32 -6.09
CA GLY A 120 -8.41 16.97 -4.84
C GLY A 120 -7.23 17.38 -3.97
N MET A 121 -7.53 18.24 -3.01
CA MET A 121 -6.62 18.64 -1.93
C MET A 121 -7.16 18.08 -0.60
N TYR A 122 -6.35 17.27 0.06
CA TYR A 122 -6.68 16.58 1.30
C TYR A 122 -5.89 17.19 2.45
N GLU A 123 -6.54 18.05 3.22
CA GLU A 123 -5.92 18.83 4.29
C GLU A 123 -6.11 18.19 5.68
N LYS A 124 -5.33 18.66 6.66
CA LYS A 124 -5.47 18.29 8.08
C LYS A 124 -5.37 16.79 8.32
N LEU A 125 -4.45 16.13 7.61
CA LEU A 125 -4.25 14.69 7.69
C LEU A 125 -3.51 14.24 8.97
N GLY A 126 -3.04 15.19 9.78
CA GLY A 126 -2.29 14.97 11.01
C GLY A 126 -0.79 15.06 10.79
N ASN A 127 0.00 14.68 11.79
CA ASN A 127 1.46 14.87 11.80
C ASN A 127 2.27 13.62 11.42
N ASP A 128 1.60 12.54 11.02
CA ASP A 128 2.22 11.28 10.60
C ASP A 128 1.98 11.09 9.10
N LEU A 129 3.07 11.03 8.33
CA LEU A 129 3.03 11.01 6.86
C LEU A 129 2.45 9.69 6.33
N LEU A 130 2.84 8.57 6.92
CA LEU A 130 2.30 7.25 6.59
C LEU A 130 0.78 7.20 6.83
N GLN A 131 0.30 7.73 7.96
CA GLN A 131 -1.12 7.83 8.25
C GLN A 131 -1.84 8.81 7.32
N ALA A 132 -1.18 9.89 6.90
CA ALA A 132 -1.73 10.82 5.93
C ALA A 132 -1.97 10.14 4.57
N TYR A 133 -0.96 9.43 4.07
CA TYR A 133 -1.09 8.60 2.87
C TYR A 133 -2.17 7.54 2.99
N TRP A 134 -2.22 6.86 4.15
CA TRP A 134 -3.21 5.81 4.39
C TRP A 134 -4.65 6.33 4.33
N LYS A 135 -4.93 7.46 4.99
CA LYS A 135 -6.25 8.11 4.94
C LYS A 135 -6.67 8.41 3.50
N VAL A 136 -5.78 9.00 2.71
CA VAL A 136 -6.06 9.35 1.31
C VAL A 136 -6.25 8.10 0.45
N ALA A 137 -5.39 7.08 0.61
CA ALA A 137 -5.53 5.81 -0.09
C ALA A 137 -6.89 5.14 0.22
N VAL A 138 -7.33 5.15 1.48
CA VAL A 138 -8.64 4.63 1.89
C VAL A 138 -9.78 5.40 1.23
N ILE A 139 -9.68 6.73 1.11
CA ILE A 139 -10.70 7.55 0.42
C ILE A 139 -10.78 7.16 -1.05
N ILE A 140 -9.65 7.13 -1.76
CA ILE A 140 -9.59 6.75 -3.17
C ILE A 140 -10.11 5.32 -3.39
N ALA A 141 -9.78 4.39 -2.50
CA ALA A 141 -10.24 3.01 -2.58
C ALA A 141 -11.77 2.87 -2.37
N LYS A 142 -12.44 3.85 -1.75
CA LYS A 142 -13.91 3.84 -1.61
C LYS A 142 -14.62 4.23 -2.91
N GLU A 143 -14.00 5.07 -3.72
CA GLU A 143 -14.57 5.62 -4.94
C GLU A 143 -14.51 4.64 -6.14
N GLY A 144 -13.50 3.76 -6.17
CA GLY A 144 -13.43 2.62 -7.11
C GLY A 144 -14.40 1.50 -6.75
#